data_AF-A0A6S7EK05-F1
#
_entry.id   AF-A0A6S7EK05-F1
#
_cell.length_a   1.000
_cell.length_b   1.000
_cell.length_c   1.000
_cell.angle_alpha   90.00
_cell.angle_beta   90.00
_cell.angle_gamma   90.00
#
_symmetry.space_group_name_H-M   'P 1'
#
loop_
_entity.id
_entity.type
_entity.pdbx_description
1 polymer ?
#
loop_
_entity_poly.entity_id
_entity_poly.type
_entity_poly.pdbx_seq_one_letter_code
_entity_poly.pdbx_strand_id
1 'polypeptide(L)'
;MALALEPGARLAAELEALAAATHDSPHPLRLLRTGAGALEDTHGQLRQRYGAEPGTVYLLRPDGYVLGRWSTPAATTLIAALTPYYPLISRSVRKEGQA
;
A
#
# COMPACT_ATOMS: atom_id res chain seq x y z
N MET A 1 -7.12 -2.70 -2.17
CA MET A 1 -6.29 -3.31 -1.11
C MET A 1 -4.83 -3.13 -1.48
N ALA A 2 -3.96 -2.85 -0.52
CA ALA A 2 -2.51 -2.85 -0.68
C ALA A 2 -1.94 -4.07 0.06
N LEU A 3 -1.11 -4.85 -0.60
CA LEU A 3 -0.31 -5.92 0.01
C LEU A 3 1.16 -5.52 -0.04
N ALA A 4 1.82 -5.41 1.11
CA ALA A 4 3.24 -5.07 1.21
C ALA A 4 4.03 -6.20 1.87
N LEU A 5 5.04 -6.72 1.17
CA LEU A 5 5.87 -7.81 1.70
C LEU A 5 7.08 -7.23 2.42
N GLU A 6 7.20 -7.51 3.72
CA GLU A 6 8.30 -7.06 4.58
C GLU A 6 8.67 -5.57 4.35
N PRO A 7 7.71 -4.62 4.38
CA PRO A 7 8.04 -3.23 4.14
C PRO A 7 8.94 -2.72 5.27
N GLY A 8 10.02 -2.02 4.91
CA GLY A 8 10.80 -1.26 5.88
C GLY A 8 9.94 -0.19 6.57
N ALA A 9 10.36 0.28 7.75
CA ALA A 9 9.57 1.16 8.60
C ALA A 9 9.02 2.41 7.89
N ARG A 10 9.82 3.03 7.01
CA ARG A 10 9.36 4.21 6.24
C ARG A 10 8.23 3.86 5.28
N LEU A 11 8.39 2.82 4.48
CA LEU A 11 7.36 2.40 3.51
C LEU A 11 6.09 1.94 4.24
N ALA A 12 6.23 1.25 5.38
CA ALA A 12 5.10 0.88 6.21
C ALA A 12 4.32 2.12 6.68
N ALA A 13 5.00 3.14 7.23
CA ALA A 13 4.35 4.36 7.68
C ALA A 13 3.62 5.12 6.56
N GLU A 14 4.21 5.20 5.36
CA GLU A 14 3.56 5.81 4.18
C GLU A 14 2.29 5.05 3.77
N LEU A 15 2.33 3.71 3.79
CA LEU A 15 1.18 2.88 3.46
C LEU A 15 0.06 3.00 4.49
N GLU A 16 0.40 3.07 5.79
CA GLU A 16 -0.57 3.31 6.86
C GLU A 16 -1.21 4.71 6.73
N ALA A 17 -0.42 5.74 6.40
CA ALA A 17 -0.94 7.08 6.14
C ALA A 17 -1.90 7.11 4.94
N LEU A 18 -1.58 6.39 3.86
CA LEU A 18 -2.48 6.23 2.71
C LEU A 18 -3.77 5.50 3.08
N ALA A 19 -3.69 4.44 3.87
CA ALA A 19 -4.87 3.72 4.35
C ALA A 19 -5.75 4.64 5.20
N ALA A 20 -5.17 5.35 6.16
CA ALA A 20 -5.85 6.31 7.04
C ALA A 20 -6.53 7.45 6.24
N ALA A 21 -5.86 7.99 5.22
CA ALA A 21 -6.42 9.04 4.36
C ALA A 21 -7.67 8.61 3.58
N THR A 22 -7.90 7.30 3.45
CA THR A 22 -9.09 6.75 2.79
C THR A 22 -10.15 6.25 3.75
N HIS A 23 -9.97 6.39 5.07
CA HIS A 23 -10.84 5.79 6.09
C HIS A 23 -12.32 6.13 5.87
N ASP A 24 -12.64 7.38 5.54
CA ASP A 24 -14.00 7.86 5.33
C ASP A 24 -14.58 7.53 3.94
N SER A 25 -13.81 6.85 3.07
CA SER A 25 -14.31 6.41 1.77
C SER A 25 -15.24 5.21 1.93
N PRO A 26 -16.26 5.03 1.07
CA PRO A 26 -17.15 3.86 1.12
C PRO A 26 -16.40 2.51 1.05
N HIS A 27 -15.25 2.50 0.39
CA HIS A 27 -14.37 1.34 0.24
C HIS A 27 -12.93 1.73 0.58
N PRO A 28 -12.56 1.82 1.87
CA PRO A 28 -11.24 2.30 2.27
C PRO A 28 -10.14 1.37 1.76
N LEU A 29 -8.95 1.93 1.53
CA LEU A 29 -7.78 1.17 1.16
C LEU A 29 -7.35 0.29 2.36
N ARG A 30 -7.65 -1.01 2.27
CA ARG A 30 -7.13 -1.97 3.23
C ARG A 30 -5.66 -2.26 2.99
N LEU A 31 -4.85 -2.19 4.04
CA LEU A 31 -3.45 -2.57 4.03
C LEU A 31 -3.27 -3.95 4.67
N LEU A 32 -2.61 -4.86 3.96
CA LEU A 32 -2.08 -6.11 4.48
C LEU A 32 -0.57 -6.06 4.34
N ARG A 33 0.16 -6.25 5.44
CA ARG A 33 1.62 -6.26 5.42
C ARG A 33 2.16 -7.55 6.03
N THR A 34 3.30 -8.01 5.52
CA THR A 34 4.06 -9.09 6.16
C THR A 34 5.24 -8.56 6.95
N GLY A 35 5.69 -9.34 7.92
CA GLY A 35 6.92 -9.06 8.68
C GLY A 35 6.66 -8.68 10.13
N ALA A 36 7.64 -8.04 10.76
CA ALA A 36 7.60 -7.75 12.18
C ALA A 36 6.33 -6.98 12.60
N GLY A 37 5.57 -7.58 13.54
CA GLY A 37 4.32 -7.03 14.05
C GLY A 37 3.16 -7.06 13.05
N ALA A 38 3.20 -7.97 12.06
CA ALA A 38 2.18 -8.15 11.05
C ALA A 38 2.02 -9.64 10.68
N LEU A 39 1.49 -9.93 9.48
CA LEU A 39 1.34 -11.32 9.02
C LEU A 39 2.72 -11.96 8.80
N GLU A 40 3.01 -13.06 9.47
CA GLU A 40 4.25 -13.79 9.20
C GLU A 40 4.10 -14.71 7.99
N ASP A 41 4.96 -14.53 6.98
CA ASP A 41 5.10 -15.49 5.87
C ASP A 41 6.07 -16.62 6.26
N THR A 42 5.80 -17.30 7.37
CA THR A 42 6.71 -18.29 8.01
C THR A 42 7.15 -19.39 7.05
N HIS A 43 6.30 -19.75 6.09
CA HIS A 43 6.57 -20.77 5.09
C HIS A 43 6.99 -20.21 3.72
N GLY A 44 7.14 -18.88 3.57
CA GLY A 44 7.54 -18.25 2.33
C GLY A 44 6.52 -18.37 1.18
N GLN A 45 5.27 -18.73 1.48
CA GLN A 45 4.25 -19.00 0.45
C GLN A 45 3.84 -17.70 -0.27
N LEU A 46 3.76 -16.58 0.45
CA LEU A 46 3.47 -15.29 -0.18
C LEU A 46 4.62 -14.87 -1.07
N ARG A 47 5.87 -14.94 -0.60
CA ARG A 47 7.05 -14.64 -1.44
C ARG A 47 7.13 -15.55 -2.66
N GLN A 48 6.88 -16.85 -2.51
CA GLN A 48 6.92 -17.80 -3.63
C GLN A 48 5.83 -17.54 -4.67
N ARG A 49 4.57 -17.32 -4.24
CA ARG A 49 3.44 -17.14 -5.16
C ARG A 49 3.45 -15.78 -5.86
N TYR A 50 3.84 -14.75 -5.14
CA TYR A 50 3.89 -13.39 -5.70
C TYR A 50 5.25 -13.09 -6.36
N GLY A 51 6.27 -13.92 -6.12
CA GLY A 51 7.60 -13.80 -6.70
C GLY A 51 8.29 -12.50 -6.28
N ALA A 52 8.15 -12.10 -5.02
CA ALA A 52 8.42 -10.75 -4.56
C ALA A 52 9.48 -10.67 -3.46
N GLU A 53 10.30 -9.63 -3.56
CA GLU A 53 11.35 -9.29 -2.61
C GLU A 53 10.82 -8.39 -1.49
N PRO A 54 11.53 -8.32 -0.34
CA PRO A 54 11.21 -7.37 0.72
C PRO A 54 11.06 -5.94 0.19
N GLY A 55 10.02 -5.25 0.66
CA GLY A 55 9.62 -3.93 0.18
C GLY A 55 8.59 -3.96 -0.96
N THR A 56 8.32 -5.11 -1.59
CA THR A 56 7.41 -5.16 -2.74
C THR A 56 5.99 -4.82 -2.31
N VAL A 57 5.35 -3.93 -3.07
CA VAL A 57 3.95 -3.52 -2.88
C VAL A 57 3.12 -3.95 -4.09
N TYR A 58 1.99 -4.58 -3.81
CA TYR A 58 0.92 -4.88 -4.74
C TYR A 58 -0.29 -4.03 -4.41
N LEU A 59 -0.83 -3.34 -5.42
CA LEU A 59 -2.18 -2.80 -5.33
C LEU A 59 -3.13 -3.78 -6.00
N LEU A 60 -4.17 -4.18 -5.27
CA LEU A 60 -5.17 -5.15 -5.67
C LEU A 60 -6.53 -4.47 -5.72
N ARG A 61 -7.23 -4.64 -6.83
CA ARG A 61 -8.61 -4.21 -7.02
C ARG A 61 -9.56 -5.08 -6.18
N PRO A 62 -10.80 -4.60 -5.89
CA PRO A 62 -11.77 -5.38 -5.13
C PRO A 62 -12.15 -6.73 -5.75
N ASP A 63 -12.01 -6.87 -7.07
CA ASP A 63 -12.24 -8.10 -7.83
C ASP A 63 -11.02 -9.05 -7.86
N GLY A 64 -9.96 -8.74 -7.10
CA GLY A 64 -8.77 -9.59 -6.96
C GLY A 64 -7.70 -9.37 -8.02
N TYR A 65 -7.95 -8.55 -9.05
CA TYR A 65 -6.94 -8.24 -10.07
C TYR A 65 -5.84 -7.31 -9.55
N VAL A 66 -4.62 -7.52 -10.03
CA VAL A 66 -3.48 -6.65 -9.75
C VAL A 66 -3.66 -5.34 -10.51
N LEU A 67 -3.77 -4.23 -9.78
CA LEU A 67 -3.73 -2.87 -10.32
C LEU A 67 -2.29 -2.46 -10.67
N GLY A 68 -1.33 -2.85 -9.83
CA GLY A 68 0.08 -2.58 -10.05
C GLY A 68 0.96 -3.30 -9.04
N ARG A 69 2.23 -3.44 -9.40
CA ARG A 69 3.27 -4.14 -8.63
C ARG A 69 4.58 -3.36 -8.72
N TRP A 70 5.20 -3.08 -7.58
CA TRP A 70 6.48 -2.35 -7.49
C TRP A 70 7.36 -2.95 -6.40
N SER A 71 8.68 -3.02 -6.61
CA SER A 71 9.60 -3.62 -5.63
C SER A 71 9.87 -2.74 -4.41
N THR A 72 9.96 -1.41 -4.57
CA THR A 72 10.21 -0.44 -3.49
C THR A 72 9.66 0.94 -3.91
N PRO A 73 8.35 1.10 -4.07
CA PRO A 73 7.79 2.33 -4.62
C PRO A 73 7.97 3.51 -3.66
N ALA A 74 8.20 4.69 -4.23
CA ALA A 74 8.02 5.95 -3.50
C ALA A 74 6.52 6.18 -3.22
N ALA A 75 6.21 6.93 -2.17
CA ALA A 75 4.83 7.28 -1.81
C ALA A 75 4.08 7.98 -2.96
N THR A 76 4.75 8.85 -3.70
CA THR A 76 4.19 9.55 -4.87
C THR A 76 3.72 8.61 -5.97
N THR A 77 4.44 7.50 -6.21
CA THR A 77 4.05 6.46 -7.17
C THR A 77 2.73 5.80 -6.75
N LEU A 78 2.60 5.47 -5.47
CA LEU A 78 1.39 4.87 -4.91
C LEU A 78 0.22 5.85 -4.95
N ILE A 79 0.45 7.12 -4.58
CA ILE A 79 -0.56 8.19 -4.65
C ILE A 79 -1.06 8.37 -6.08
N ALA A 80 -0.17 8.42 -7.07
CA ALA A 80 -0.54 8.57 -8.47
C ALA A 80 -1.42 7.39 -8.95
N ALA A 81 -1.05 6.16 -8.59
CA ALA A 81 -1.84 4.97 -8.92
C ALA A 81 -3.21 4.93 -8.23
N LEU A 82 -3.32 5.47 -7.01
CA LEU A 82 -4.55 5.47 -6.23
C LEU A 82 -5.47 6.66 -6.52
N THR A 83 -4.95 7.78 -7.02
CA THR A 83 -5.70 9.02 -7.26
C THR A 83 -7.00 8.82 -8.07
N PRO A 84 -7.04 8.01 -9.15
CA PRO A 84 -8.29 7.76 -9.89
C PRO A 84 -9.39 7.10 -9.06
N TYR A 85 -9.01 6.36 -8.01
CA TYR A 85 -9.93 5.60 -7.14
C TYR A 85 -10.22 6.32 -5.82
N TYR A 86 -9.27 7.14 -5.35
CA TYR A 86 -9.32 7.87 -4.08
C TYR A 86 -8.88 9.33 -4.26
N PRO A 87 -9.74 10.20 -4.83
CA PRO A 87 -9.38 11.60 -5.10
C PRO A 87 -9.06 12.41 -3.82
N LEU A 88 -9.49 11.91 -2.66
CA LEU A 88 -9.26 12.50 -1.34
C LEU A 88 -7.78 12.45 -0.94
N ILE A 89 -7.05 11.40 -1.32
CA ILE A 89 -5.62 11.23 -0.99
C ILE A 89 -4.80 12.40 -1.55
N SER A 90 -5.11 12.82 -2.78
CA SER A 90 -4.42 13.93 -3.46
C SER A 90 -4.68 15.28 -2.78
N ARG A 91 -5.80 15.44 -2.08
CA ARG A 91 -6.15 16.68 -1.35
C ARG A 91 -5.44 16.78 0.00
N SER A 92 -5.26 15.67 0.70
CA SER A 92 -4.56 15.63 1.99
C SER A 92 -3.08 15.97 1.84
N VAL A 93 -2.41 15.44 0.81
CA VAL A 93 -1.01 15.76 0.47
C VAL A 93 -0.81 17.27 0.23
N ARG A 94 -1.81 17.95 -0.35
CA ARG A 94 -1.75 19.41 -0.58
C ARG A 94 -1.95 20.24 0.69
N LYS A 95 -2.60 19.71 1.73
CA LYS A 95 -2.80 20.43 3.00
C LYS A 95 -1.55 20.44 3.88
N GLU A 96 -0.75 19.37 3.88
CA GLU A 96 0.49 19.31 4.67
C GLU A 96 1.64 20.16 4.11
N GLY A 97 1.63 20.49 2.81
CA GLY A 97 2.67 21.33 2.18
C GLY A 97 2.42 22.84 2.22
N GLN A 98 1.40 23.31 2.95
CA GLN A 98 0.97 24.72 2.99
C GLN A 98 0.97 25.34 4.40
N ALA A 99 1.67 24.72 5.37
CA ALA A 99 1.83 25.22 6.73
C ALA A 99 3.28 25.64 7.01
#